data_AF-A0A087NG60-F1
#
_entry.id   AF-A0A087NG60-F1
#
_cell.length_a   1.000
_cell.length_b   1.000
_cell.length_c   1.000
_cell.angle_alpha   90.00
_cell.angle_beta   90.00
_cell.angle_gamma   90.00
#
_symmetry.space_group_name_H-M   'P 1'
#
loop_
_entity.id
_entity.type
_entity.pdbx_description
1 polymer ?
#
loop_
_entity_poly.entity_id
_entity_poly.type
_entity_poly.pdbx_seq_one_letter_code
_entity_poly.pdbx_strand_id
1 'polypeptide(L)'
;MLGNGPDARVDDGMAECAIGPDAAWARDCAVERAGSKLTIRHPDGGFRRFTVLDDGRGLEAADGAEEAKLQLIDKDQIEIRIGGDRYRMPVQVAGAAPR
;
A
#
# COMPACT_ATOMS: atom_id res chain seq x y z
N MET A 1 -15.60 29.14 9.54
CA MET A 1 -15.78 27.70 9.80
C MET A 1 -16.73 27.14 8.76
N LEU A 2 -16.23 26.39 7.78
CA LEU A 2 -17.04 25.47 6.98
C LEU A 2 -16.16 24.24 6.72
N GLY A 3 -16.32 23.23 7.58
CA GLY A 3 -15.77 21.90 7.34
C GLY A 3 -16.45 21.28 6.14
N ASN A 4 -15.65 20.70 5.24
CA ASN A 4 -16.12 19.86 4.14
C ASN A 4 -15.82 18.40 4.48
N GLY A 5 -16.76 17.52 4.13
CA GLY A 5 -16.92 16.15 4.59
C GLY A 5 -15.92 15.10 4.07
N PRO A 6 -16.22 13.80 4.28
CA PRO A 6 -15.31 12.86 4.93
C PRO A 6 -14.45 12.02 3.97
N ASP A 7 -13.27 11.62 4.47
CA ASP A 7 -12.57 10.36 4.14
C ASP A 7 -12.17 10.05 2.69
N ALA A 8 -11.99 11.05 1.84
CA ALA A 8 -10.96 10.89 0.82
C ALA A 8 -9.62 10.95 1.57
N ARG A 9 -9.07 9.79 1.96
CA ARG A 9 -7.69 9.65 2.42
C ARG A 9 -6.82 10.34 1.37
N VAL A 10 -6.47 11.60 1.60
CA VAL A 10 -5.56 12.35 0.77
C VAL A 10 -4.35 11.45 0.58
N ASP A 11 -3.90 11.28 -0.66
CA ASP A 11 -2.63 10.65 -0.95
C ASP A 11 -1.53 11.58 -0.42
N ASP A 12 -1.39 11.63 0.90
CA ASP A 12 -0.35 12.34 1.64
C ASP A 12 0.99 11.60 1.51
N GLY A 13 1.08 10.59 0.62
CA GLY A 13 2.22 9.70 0.50
C GLY A 13 2.45 8.84 1.73
N MET A 14 1.42 8.59 2.55
CA MET A 14 1.54 7.81 3.80
C MET A 14 0.55 6.65 3.86
N ALA A 15 1.05 5.45 4.10
CA ALA A 15 0.28 4.22 4.28
C ALA A 15 0.26 3.78 5.75
N GLU A 16 -0.81 3.06 6.10
CA GLU A 16 -0.80 2.27 7.32
C GLU A 16 0.01 1.00 7.10
N CYS A 17 0.87 0.64 8.04
CA CYS A 17 1.70 -0.53 7.94
C CYS A 17 1.94 -1.19 9.30
N ALA A 18 2.23 -2.48 9.25
CA ALA A 18 2.68 -3.30 10.36
C ALA A 18 3.87 -4.11 9.83
N ILE A 19 5.08 -3.71 10.23
CA ILE A 19 6.34 -4.27 9.72
C ILE A 19 6.81 -5.39 10.64
N GLY A 20 6.88 -6.61 10.11
CA GLY A 20 7.19 -7.82 10.85
C GLY A 20 5.96 -8.56 11.42
N PRO A 21 6.17 -9.83 11.82
CA PRO A 21 5.13 -10.65 12.43
C PRO A 21 4.61 -9.99 13.72
N ASP A 22 3.29 -9.97 13.89
CA ASP A 22 2.61 -9.42 15.07
C ASP A 22 2.85 -7.92 15.37
N ALA A 23 3.47 -7.19 14.44
CA ALA A 23 3.62 -5.75 14.55
C ALA A 23 2.26 -5.04 14.66
N ALA A 24 2.25 -3.96 15.45
CA ALA A 24 1.11 -3.08 15.56
C ALA A 24 0.96 -2.25 14.27
N TRP A 25 -0.28 -1.88 13.95
CA TRP A 25 -0.56 -0.96 12.85
C TRP A 25 -0.18 0.47 13.23
N ALA A 26 0.60 1.12 12.36
CA ALA A 26 0.94 2.53 12.46
C ALA A 26 0.84 3.19 11.08
N ARG A 27 0.59 4.50 11.02
CA ARG A 27 0.53 5.27 9.77
C ARG A 27 1.79 6.11 9.59
N ASP A 28 2.90 5.43 9.39
CA ASP A 28 4.25 6.00 9.34
C ASP A 28 5.10 5.46 8.16
N CYS A 29 4.54 4.58 7.33
CA CYS A 29 5.20 4.15 6.10
C CYS A 29 4.98 5.16 4.97
N ALA A 30 6.07 5.68 4.41
CA ALA A 30 6.01 6.57 3.25
C ALA A 30 5.86 5.78 1.95
N VAL A 31 5.04 6.29 1.03
CA VAL A 31 4.73 5.68 -0.26
C VAL A 31 5.27 6.59 -1.36
N GLU A 32 6.13 6.03 -2.19
CA GLU A 32 6.69 6.70 -3.37
C GLU A 32 6.31 5.95 -4.64
N ARG A 33 6.00 6.69 -5.70
CA ARG A 33 5.63 6.12 -7.00
C ARG A 33 6.51 6.66 -8.11
N ALA A 34 6.98 5.76 -8.97
CA ALA A 34 7.75 6.07 -10.17
C ALA A 34 7.27 5.19 -11.33
N GLY A 35 6.32 5.71 -12.13
CA GLY A 35 5.66 4.95 -13.19
C GLY A 35 4.85 3.78 -12.61
N SER A 36 5.18 2.56 -13.03
CA SER A 36 4.60 1.31 -12.49
C SER A 36 5.29 0.81 -11.22
N LYS A 37 6.34 1.48 -10.73
CA LYS A 37 7.03 1.07 -9.50
C LYS A 37 6.44 1.79 -8.29
N LEU A 38 6.10 1.02 -7.28
CA LEU A 38 5.68 1.50 -5.96
C LEU A 38 6.78 1.15 -4.95
N THR A 39 7.19 2.10 -4.12
CA THR A 39 8.13 1.88 -3.02
C THR A 39 7.47 2.28 -1.72
N ILE A 40 7.45 1.37 -0.75
CA ILE A 40 6.99 1.64 0.62
C ILE A 40 8.23 1.70 1.50
N ARG A 41 8.52 2.87 2.08
CA ARG A 41 9.60 3.05 3.06
C ARG A 41 9.07 2.78 4.45
N HIS A 42 9.83 2.01 5.21
CA HIS A 42 9.54 1.66 6.59
C HIS A 42 10.19 2.66 7.55
N PRO A 43 9.61 2.89 8.73
CA PRO A 43 10.18 3.77 9.74
C PRO A 43 11.51 3.26 10.32
N ASP A 44 11.80 1.96 10.20
CA ASP A 44 13.05 1.32 10.62
C ASP A 44 14.21 1.53 9.62
N GLY A 45 13.96 2.19 8.49
CA GLY A 45 14.92 2.42 7.41
C GLY A 45 14.87 1.36 6.30
N GLY A 46 14.07 0.30 6.46
CA GLY A 46 13.78 -0.68 5.43
C GLY A 46 12.89 -0.11 4.31
N PHE A 47 12.77 -0.86 3.22
CA PHE A 47 11.78 -0.55 2.19
C PHE A 47 11.37 -1.80 1.42
N ARG A 48 10.17 -1.78 0.85
CA ARG A 48 9.69 -2.77 -0.11
C ARG A 48 9.32 -2.13 -1.43
N ARG A 49 9.67 -2.81 -2.52
CA ARG A 49 9.35 -2.36 -3.88
C ARG A 49 8.37 -3.32 -4.51
N PHE A 50 7.38 -2.77 -5.15
CA PHE A 50 6.36 -3.50 -5.88
C PHE A 50 6.27 -2.96 -7.30
N THR A 51 5.93 -3.84 -8.23
CA THR A 51 5.52 -3.49 -9.58
C THR A 51 4.01 -3.56 -9.63
N VAL A 52 3.39 -2.45 -10.02
CA VAL A 52 1.95 -2.34 -10.26
C VAL A 52 1.66 -3.03 -11.59
N LEU A 53 0.73 -3.99 -11.54
CA LEU A 53 0.33 -4.76 -12.70
C LEU A 53 -0.95 -4.18 -13.30
N ASP A 54 -0.92 -3.88 -14.60
CA ASP A 54 -2.06 -3.30 -15.34
C ASP A 54 -3.17 -4.32 -15.65
N ASP A 55 -2.98 -5.59 -15.28
CA ASP A 55 -3.88 -6.71 -15.60
C ASP A 55 -4.93 -7.00 -14.53
N GLY A 56 -5.06 -6.14 -13.53
CA GLY A 56 -6.02 -6.29 -12.45
C GLY A 56 -5.58 -7.24 -11.33
N ARG A 57 -4.37 -7.82 -11.38
CA ARG A 57 -3.76 -8.54 -10.25
C ARG A 57 -3.26 -7.60 -9.13
N GLY A 58 -3.13 -6.31 -9.44
CA GLY A 58 -2.86 -5.25 -8.47
C GLY A 58 -1.37 -4.95 -8.31
N LEU A 59 -0.64 -5.75 -7.54
CA LEU A 59 0.80 -5.55 -7.30
C LEU A 59 1.57 -6.88 -7.17
N GLU A 60 2.82 -6.89 -7.61
CA GLU A 60 3.79 -7.97 -7.42
C GLU A 60 5.07 -7.43 -6.78
N ALA A 61 5.75 -8.21 -5.94
CA ALA A 61 7.05 -7.81 -5.39
C ALA A 61 8.07 -7.63 -6.53
N ALA A 62 8.79 -6.49 -6.56
CA ALA A 62 9.67 -6.17 -7.68
C ALA A 62 10.91 -7.07 -7.79
N ASP A 63 11.29 -7.76 -6.70
CA ASP A 63 12.37 -8.74 -6.66
C ASP A 63 11.88 -10.20 -6.73
N GLY A 64 10.56 -10.44 -6.69
CA GLY A 64 9.95 -11.76 -6.83
C GLY A 64 10.30 -12.78 -5.74
N ALA A 65 11.00 -12.38 -4.66
CA ALA A 65 11.44 -13.33 -3.63
C ALA A 65 10.28 -13.81 -2.73
N GLU A 66 9.27 -12.97 -2.54
CA GLU A 66 8.08 -13.26 -1.75
C GLU A 66 6.82 -12.84 -2.51
N GLU A 67 5.79 -13.71 -2.51
CA GLU A 67 4.51 -13.42 -3.15
C GLU A 67 3.74 -12.37 -2.32
N ALA A 68 3.43 -11.22 -2.94
CA ALA A 68 2.56 -10.21 -2.37
C ALA A 68 1.09 -10.64 -2.53
N LYS A 69 0.38 -10.81 -1.42
CA LYS A 69 -1.05 -11.12 -1.40
C LYS A 69 -1.84 -9.84 -1.20
N LEU A 70 -2.72 -9.54 -2.14
CA LEU A 70 -3.62 -8.40 -2.07
C LEU A 70 -5.01 -8.85 -1.68
N GLN A 71 -5.62 -8.13 -0.76
CA GLN A 71 -7.00 -8.34 -0.33
C GLN A 71 -7.72 -6.99 -0.27
N LEU A 72 -8.89 -6.89 -0.90
CA LEU A 72 -9.79 -5.77 -0.71
C LEU A 72 -10.42 -5.89 0.68
N ILE A 73 -10.21 -4.90 1.55
CA ILE A 73 -10.73 -4.89 2.92
C ILE A 73 -11.86 -3.90 3.13
N ASP A 74 -12.01 -2.92 2.22
CA ASP A 74 -13.14 -2.00 2.15
C ASP A 74 -13.35 -1.55 0.68
N LYS A 75 -14.37 -0.74 0.38
CA LYS A 75 -14.72 -0.30 -0.98
C LYS A 75 -13.56 0.34 -1.73
N ASP A 76 -12.73 1.09 -1.02
CA ASP A 76 -11.61 1.85 -1.58
C ASP A 76 -10.27 1.53 -0.90
N GLN A 77 -10.20 0.46 -0.10
CA GLN A 77 -9.03 0.12 0.69
C GLN A 77 -8.55 -1.32 0.43
N ILE A 78 -7.26 -1.47 0.15
CA ILE A 78 -6.60 -2.77 0.06
C ILE A 78 -5.69 -3.02 1.24
N GLU A 79 -5.49 -4.29 1.54
CA GLU A 79 -4.44 -4.80 2.39
C GLU A 79 -3.46 -5.62 1.54
N ILE A 80 -2.17 -5.30 1.65
CA ILE A 80 -1.07 -6.05 1.03
C ILE A 80 -0.37 -6.82 2.13
N ARG A 81 -0.17 -8.12 1.94
CA ARG A 81 0.60 -8.99 2.84
C ARG A 81 1.76 -9.62 2.09
N ILE A 82 2.96 -9.51 2.62
CA ILE A 82 4.17 -10.12 2.03
C ILE A 82 5.13 -10.50 3.15
N GLY A 83 5.46 -11.79 3.24
CA GLY A 83 6.18 -12.32 4.40
C GLY A 83 5.44 -12.06 5.70
N GLY A 84 6.10 -11.38 6.64
CA GLY A 84 5.51 -10.92 7.90
C GLY A 84 4.87 -9.53 7.84
N ASP A 85 5.07 -8.79 6.75
CA ASP A 85 4.67 -7.39 6.66
C ASP A 85 3.27 -7.23 6.11
N ARG A 86 2.56 -6.21 6.62
CA ARG A 86 1.20 -5.88 6.22
C ARG A 86 1.10 -4.38 5.94
N TYR A 87 0.41 -4.01 4.87
CA TYR A 87 0.20 -2.61 4.46
C TYR A 87 -1.26 -2.36 4.13
N ARG A 88 -1.78 -1.19 4.46
CA ARG A 88 -3.11 -0.71 4.08
C ARG A 88 -3.02 0.63 3.38
N MET A 89 -3.63 0.70 2.20
CA MET A 89 -3.64 1.90 1.40
C MET A 89 -4.86 1.95 0.48
N PRO A 90 -5.21 3.15 -0.03
CA PRO A 90 -6.28 3.27 -1.00
C PRO A 90 -5.98 2.49 -2.29
N VAL A 91 -7.03 1.93 -2.90
CA VAL A 91 -6.95 1.20 -4.17
C VAL A 91 -6.32 2.06 -5.28
N GLN A 92 -6.57 3.38 -5.26
CA GLN A 92 -6.03 4.33 -6.23
C GLN A 92 -4.49 4.40 -6.19
N VAL A 93 -3.91 4.28 -5.00
CA VAL A 93 -2.45 4.28 -4.79
C VAL A 93 -1.84 2.99 -5.35
N ALA A 94 -2.53 1.89 -5.10
CA ALA A 94 -2.17 0.56 -5.57
C ALA A 94 -2.33 0.36 -7.09
N GLY A 95 -3.07 1.23 -7.78
CA GLY A 95 -3.22 1.22 -9.23
C GLY A 95 -4.37 0.37 -9.75
N ALA A 96 -5.30 -0.08 -8.91
CA ALA A 96 -6.54 -0.67 -9.40
C ALA A 96 -7.55 0.45 -9.68
N ALA A 97 -7.43 1.13 -10.81
CA ALA A 97 -8.58 1.85 -11.35
C ALA A 97 -9.63 0.79 -11.74
N PRO A 98 -10.83 0.75 -11.13
CA PRO A 98 -11.93 -0.01 -11.73
C PRO A 98 -12.22 0.63 -13.10
N ARG A 99 -12.17 -0.18 -14.16
CA ARG A 99 -12.77 0.20 -15.44
C ARG A 99 -14.28 0.07 -15.34
#